data_AF-A0A954DJN7-F1
#
_entry.id   AF-A0A954DJN7-F1
#
_cell.length_a   1.000
_cell.length_b   1.000
_cell.length_c   1.000
_cell.angle_alpha   90.00
_cell.angle_beta   90.00
_cell.angle_gamma   90.00
#
_symmetry.space_group_name_H-M   'P 1'
#
loop_
_entity.id
_entity.type
_entity.pdbx_description
1 polymer ?
#
loop_
_entity_poly.entity_id
_entity_poly.type
_entity_poly.pdbx_seq_one_letter_code
_entity_poly.pdbx_strand_id
1 'polypeptide(L)'
;MKGQKRKTRAKRRRGSTMKLEAVHLVQFFAYERFTLSPGESTGIFGANGSGKSSFLDAVQIAMFGANSNLTALNAQADESTKSSRSIRGYCLGQFGENPEDRIRQRANTYITLVWRDPSSNRPVSMGVAIEASGDSEKHNVLGRYLADGVELTLGDHMTSRDGQESPRDWRTFRADLARRVESVCGHAEDLFFDSSEKFIKAFLLLMSAGKDAGSVALFKRAFRFAMRLRFDKSVDSIIRDEVLESRPTNIKAFRELTETFRRLRVMVEDVERRIREGAEIEKLFIEADKLERRAGAWQVLAADVHGEHAMDEANAAQG
;
A
#
# COMPACT_ATOMS: atom_id res chain seq x y z
N MET A 1 -20.18 39.56 31.53
CA MET A 1 -18.95 38.73 31.54
C MET A 1 -19.28 37.30 31.12
N LYS A 2 -19.03 36.93 29.86
CA LYS A 2 -18.96 35.53 29.41
C LYS A 2 -17.70 35.39 28.56
N GLY A 3 -16.66 34.82 29.15
CA GLY A 3 -15.36 34.60 28.52
C GLY A 3 -15.41 33.40 27.58
N GLN A 4 -15.30 33.65 26.28
CA GLN A 4 -15.23 32.61 25.27
C GLN A 4 -13.76 32.18 25.11
N LYS A 5 -13.38 31.08 25.77
CA LYS A 5 -12.07 30.44 25.58
C LYS A 5 -11.96 29.93 24.15
N ARG A 6 -11.28 30.68 23.27
CA ARG A 6 -10.79 30.22 21.97
C ARG A 6 -9.78 29.10 22.23
N LYS A 7 -10.18 27.85 22.03
CA LYS A 7 -9.25 26.72 21.87
C LYS A 7 -8.47 26.96 20.58
N THR A 8 -7.22 27.41 20.70
CA THR A 8 -6.23 27.40 19.63
C THR A 8 -6.01 25.95 19.21
N ARG A 9 -6.59 25.59 18.06
CA ARG A 9 -6.36 24.31 17.41
C ARG A 9 -4.88 24.28 17.03
N ALA A 10 -4.08 23.48 17.73
CA ALA A 10 -2.69 23.24 17.38
C ALA A 10 -2.63 22.87 15.89
N LYS A 11 -1.95 23.71 15.11
CA LYS A 11 -1.71 23.52 13.69
C LYS A 11 -0.87 22.24 13.57
N ARG A 12 -1.55 21.11 13.37
CA ARG A 12 -0.95 19.82 13.00
C ARG A 12 0.07 20.14 11.90
N ARG A 13 1.37 19.99 12.17
CA ARG A 13 2.43 20.20 11.18
C ARG A 13 2.08 19.29 10.00
N ARG A 14 1.53 19.85 8.90
CA ARG A 14 1.44 19.15 7.62
C ARG A 14 2.87 18.72 7.33
N GLY A 15 3.12 17.42 7.24
CA GLY A 15 4.41 16.95 6.73
C GLY A 15 4.63 17.62 5.38
N SER A 16 5.83 18.17 5.16
CA SER A 16 6.19 18.70 3.86
C SER A 16 6.03 17.57 2.84
N THR A 17 5.31 17.84 1.76
CA THR A 17 5.24 16.93 0.62
C THR A 17 6.41 17.26 -0.28
N MET A 18 7.15 16.24 -0.73
CA MET A 18 8.20 16.38 -1.72
C MET A 18 7.67 17.07 -2.97
N LYS A 19 8.44 18.03 -3.49
CA LYS A 19 8.09 18.81 -4.68
C LYS A 19 8.94 18.37 -5.87
N LEU A 20 8.31 18.10 -7.01
CA LEU A 20 9.03 17.88 -8.27
C LEU A 20 9.51 19.25 -8.80
N GLU A 21 10.82 19.43 -8.91
CA GLU A 21 11.43 20.70 -9.33
C GLU A 21 11.91 20.68 -10.78
N ALA A 22 12.33 19.52 -11.28
CA ALA A 22 12.77 19.39 -12.66
C ALA A 22 12.47 18.00 -13.25
N VAL A 23 12.25 17.99 -14.56
CA VAL A 23 12.21 16.80 -15.40
C VAL A 23 13.21 17.00 -16.53
N HIS A 24 14.28 16.21 -16.56
CA HIS A 24 15.28 16.23 -17.62
C HIS A 24 15.06 15.05 -18.57
N LEU A 25 14.99 15.35 -19.86
CA LEU A 25 14.90 14.36 -20.93
C LEU A 25 16.10 14.52 -21.86
N VAL A 26 16.77 13.41 -22.14
CA VAL A 26 17.82 13.31 -23.15
C VAL A 26 17.43 12.19 -24.12
N GLN A 27 17.39 12.50 -25.41
CA GLN A 27 17.03 11.58 -26.51
C GLN A 27 15.70 10.82 -26.29
N PHE A 28 14.65 11.53 -25.89
CA PHE A 28 13.32 10.96 -25.67
C PHE A 28 12.30 11.55 -26.65
N PHE A 29 11.68 10.71 -27.46
CA PHE A 29 10.81 11.12 -28.57
C PHE A 29 11.52 12.16 -29.45
N ALA A 30 10.87 13.26 -29.78
CA ALA A 30 11.45 14.40 -30.48
C ALA A 30 12.35 15.30 -29.60
N TYR A 31 12.43 15.05 -28.29
CA TYR A 31 13.31 15.79 -27.40
C TYR A 31 14.74 15.25 -27.50
N GLU A 32 15.63 16.00 -28.15
CA GLU A 32 17.06 15.70 -28.07
C GLU A 32 17.58 16.02 -26.67
N ARG A 33 17.19 17.20 -26.16
CA ARG A 33 17.47 17.68 -24.82
C ARG A 33 16.33 18.58 -24.36
N PHE A 34 15.75 18.29 -23.21
CA PHE A 34 14.63 19.07 -22.71
C PHE A 34 14.65 19.10 -21.18
N THR A 35 14.32 20.26 -20.61
CA THR A 35 14.07 20.41 -19.18
C THR A 35 12.75 21.11 -18.98
N LEU A 36 11.88 20.50 -18.19
CA LEU A 36 10.72 21.18 -17.61
C LEU A 36 11.01 21.45 -16.13
N SER A 37 10.72 22.66 -15.67
CA SER A 37 10.77 23.02 -14.25
C SER A 37 9.35 23.30 -13.75
N PRO A 38 8.65 22.30 -13.17
CA PRO A 38 7.27 22.47 -12.75
C PRO A 38 7.12 23.50 -11.61
N GLY A 39 6.10 24.36 -11.73
CA GLY A 39 5.63 25.19 -10.63
C GLY A 39 4.74 24.41 -9.65
N GLU A 40 4.06 25.09 -8.73
CA GLU A 40 3.04 24.46 -7.87
C GLU A 40 1.88 23.87 -8.67
N SER A 41 1.58 24.46 -9.82
CA SER A 41 0.63 23.97 -10.81
C SER A 41 1.21 24.26 -12.19
N THR A 42 1.22 23.26 -13.06
CA THR A 42 1.78 23.36 -14.40
C THR A 42 0.77 22.85 -15.41
N GLY A 43 0.42 23.69 -16.40
CA GLY A 43 -0.42 23.29 -17.53
C GLY A 43 0.45 22.99 -18.76
N ILE A 44 0.19 21.88 -19.43
CA ILE A 44 0.88 21.48 -20.67
C ILE A 44 -0.09 21.64 -21.84
N PHE A 45 0.17 22.62 -22.71
CA PHE A 45 -0.68 22.97 -23.86
C PHE A 45 0.04 22.74 -25.18
N GLY A 46 -0.74 22.53 -26.24
CA GLY A 46 -0.21 22.32 -27.59
C GLY A 46 -1.21 21.59 -28.48
N ALA A 47 -0.98 21.61 -29.80
CA ALA A 47 -1.82 20.89 -30.76
C ALA A 47 -1.74 19.36 -30.58
N ASN A 48 -2.69 18.62 -31.15
CA ASN A 48 -2.58 17.16 -31.19
C ASN A 48 -1.28 16.75 -31.91
N GLY A 49 -0.58 15.76 -31.37
CA GLY A 49 0.75 15.35 -31.87
C GLY A 49 1.93 16.19 -31.37
N SER A 50 1.74 17.28 -30.61
CA SER A 50 2.83 18.14 -30.13
C SER A 50 3.72 17.54 -29.03
N GLY A 51 3.62 16.23 -28.74
CA GLY A 51 4.45 15.56 -27.74
C GLY A 51 4.01 15.69 -26.27
N LYS A 52 2.81 16.21 -25.98
CA LYS A 52 2.27 16.32 -24.60
C LYS A 52 2.16 14.97 -23.90
N SER A 53 1.48 14.02 -24.55
CA SER A 53 1.34 12.65 -24.04
C SER A 53 2.69 11.94 -23.98
N SER A 54 3.59 12.22 -24.93
CA SER A 54 4.96 11.68 -24.89
C SER A 54 5.73 12.16 -23.66
N PHE A 55 5.61 13.44 -23.28
CA PHE A 55 6.21 13.97 -22.06
C PHE A 55 5.66 13.28 -20.80
N LEU A 56 4.33 13.12 -20.71
CA LEU A 56 3.69 12.41 -19.60
C LEU A 56 4.13 10.93 -19.53
N ASP A 57 4.26 10.29 -20.69
CA ASP A 57 4.78 8.93 -20.80
C ASP A 57 6.24 8.85 -20.31
N ALA A 58 7.07 9.87 -20.55
CA ALA A 58 8.44 9.93 -20.01
C ALA A 58 8.44 9.91 -18.48
N VAL A 59 7.62 10.76 -17.84
CA VAL A 59 7.46 10.78 -16.38
C VAL A 59 7.00 9.41 -15.88
N GLN A 60 6.03 8.78 -16.55
CA GLN A 60 5.56 7.45 -16.20
C GLN A 60 6.65 6.37 -16.32
N ILE A 61 7.46 6.42 -17.38
CA ILE A 61 8.58 5.51 -17.59
C ILE A 61 9.58 5.65 -16.44
N ALA A 62 9.95 6.87 -16.04
CA ALA A 62 10.84 7.09 -14.91
C ALA A 62 10.24 6.60 -13.59
N MET A 63 8.98 6.95 -13.29
CA MET A 63 8.31 6.55 -12.05
C MET A 63 8.14 5.03 -11.91
N PHE A 64 8.06 4.29 -13.02
CA PHE A 64 7.99 2.82 -13.03
C PHE A 64 9.34 2.13 -13.30
N GLY A 65 10.45 2.87 -13.30
CA GLY A 65 11.78 2.30 -13.51
C GLY A 65 11.91 1.60 -14.87
N ALA A 66 11.38 2.20 -15.93
CA ALA A 66 11.36 1.66 -17.29
C ALA A 66 10.78 0.23 -17.41
N ASN A 67 9.85 -0.14 -16.53
CA ASN A 67 9.17 -1.42 -16.62
C ASN A 67 8.04 -1.35 -17.66
N SER A 68 8.28 -1.94 -18.83
CA SER A 68 7.32 -1.98 -19.94
C SER A 68 5.96 -2.59 -19.57
N ASN A 69 5.91 -3.52 -18.61
CA ASN A 69 4.67 -4.16 -18.18
C ASN A 69 3.80 -3.25 -17.30
N LEU A 70 4.40 -2.20 -16.72
CA LEU A 70 3.68 -1.25 -15.87
C LEU A 70 3.26 0.01 -16.61
N THR A 71 4.02 0.40 -17.63
CA THR A 71 3.75 1.57 -18.48
C THR A 71 2.56 1.33 -19.38
N ALA A 72 1.54 2.18 -19.26
CA ALA A 72 0.39 2.22 -20.15
C ALA A 72 0.59 3.39 -21.11
N LEU A 73 1.54 3.23 -22.04
CA LEU A 73 1.92 4.28 -22.98
C LEU A 73 0.72 4.64 -23.85
N ASN A 74 0.47 5.94 -24.01
CA ASN A 74 -0.62 6.46 -24.82
C ASN A 74 -2.03 5.94 -24.45
N ALA A 75 -2.27 5.65 -23.17
CA ALA A 75 -3.50 5.00 -22.74
C ALA A 75 -4.80 5.83 -22.86
N GLN A 76 -4.74 7.05 -23.42
CA GLN A 76 -5.93 7.81 -23.82
C GLN A 76 -6.28 7.68 -25.31
N ALA A 77 -5.44 7.05 -26.12
CA ALA A 77 -5.83 6.66 -27.48
C ALA A 77 -6.76 5.43 -27.43
N ASP A 78 -7.71 5.35 -28.36
CA ASP A 78 -8.74 4.30 -28.42
C ASP A 78 -8.18 2.87 -28.37
N GLU A 79 -8.84 1.99 -27.62
CA GLU A 79 -8.44 0.58 -27.42
C GLU A 79 -8.50 -0.29 -28.68
N SER A 80 -9.17 0.18 -29.73
CA SER A 80 -9.24 -0.50 -31.04
C SER A 80 -7.90 -0.56 -31.75
N THR A 81 -6.92 0.26 -31.33
CA THR A 81 -5.58 0.30 -31.92
C THR A 81 -4.60 -0.18 -30.86
N LYS A 82 -4.05 -1.40 -31.01
CA LYS A 82 -2.91 -1.84 -30.20
C LYS A 82 -1.87 -0.72 -30.21
N SER A 83 -1.51 -0.18 -29.02
CA SER A 83 -0.55 0.91 -28.93
C SER A 83 0.75 0.52 -29.62
N SER A 84 1.03 1.14 -30.78
CA SER A 84 2.30 1.04 -31.50
C SER A 84 3.46 1.70 -30.72
N ARG A 85 3.14 2.45 -29.66
CA ARG A 85 4.13 3.13 -28.83
C ARG A 85 4.77 2.19 -27.83
N SER A 86 6.09 2.15 -27.87
CA SER A 86 6.96 1.38 -26.98
C SER A 86 8.03 2.29 -26.39
N ILE A 87 8.62 1.91 -25.25
CA ILE A 87 9.77 2.64 -24.67
C ILE A 87 10.90 2.76 -25.70
N ARG A 88 11.16 1.69 -26.46
CA ARG A 88 12.11 1.69 -27.58
C ARG A 88 11.75 2.74 -28.62
N GLY A 89 10.49 2.75 -29.09
CA GLY A 89 10.01 3.72 -30.06
C GLY A 89 10.21 5.15 -29.57
N TYR A 90 9.92 5.42 -28.30
CA TYR A 90 10.21 6.72 -27.72
C TYR A 90 11.70 7.05 -27.72
N CYS A 91 12.59 6.15 -27.29
CA CYS A 91 14.04 6.42 -27.32
C CYS A 91 14.54 6.76 -28.73
N LEU A 92 14.06 6.03 -29.75
CA LEU A 92 14.46 6.25 -31.15
C LEU A 92 13.75 7.44 -31.83
N GLY A 93 12.81 8.10 -31.14
CA GLY A 93 12.02 9.18 -31.73
C GLY A 93 11.07 8.69 -32.84
N GLN A 94 10.56 7.46 -32.71
CA GLN A 94 9.62 6.84 -33.66
C GLN A 94 8.28 7.59 -33.64
N PHE A 95 7.89 8.19 -34.76
CA PHE A 95 6.59 8.90 -34.90
C PHE A 95 5.62 8.25 -35.91
N GLY A 96 6.12 7.36 -36.78
CA GLY A 96 5.31 6.52 -37.68
C GLY A 96 5.58 5.03 -37.46
N GLU A 97 5.16 4.18 -38.40
CA GLU A 97 5.34 2.71 -38.31
C GLU A 97 6.62 2.23 -38.99
N ASN A 98 7.19 3.02 -39.92
CA ASN A 98 8.33 2.60 -40.71
C ASN A 98 9.65 2.90 -39.98
N PRO A 99 10.73 2.13 -40.24
CA PRO A 99 12.05 2.43 -39.69
C PRO A 99 12.57 3.84 -40.03
N GLU A 100 12.17 4.40 -41.18
CA GLU A 100 12.53 5.76 -41.62
C GLU A 100 11.83 6.87 -40.82
N ASP A 101 10.74 6.54 -40.10
CA ASP A 101 10.03 7.48 -39.23
C ASP A 101 10.72 7.62 -37.86
N ARG A 102 12.01 7.29 -37.76
CA ARG A 102 12.86 7.44 -36.57
C ARG A 102 13.72 8.69 -36.72
N ILE A 103 13.74 9.49 -35.67
CA ILE A 103 14.63 10.65 -35.59
C ILE A 103 16.09 10.19 -35.40
N ARG A 104 16.32 9.02 -34.78
CA ARG A 104 17.65 8.49 -34.51
C ARG A 104 17.70 6.96 -34.60
N GLN A 105 18.83 6.44 -35.10
CA GLN A 105 19.06 4.99 -35.19
C GLN A 105 19.57 4.37 -33.88
N ARG A 106 20.26 5.15 -33.05
CA ARG A 106 20.72 4.72 -31.73
C ARG A 106 20.44 5.81 -30.72
N ALA A 107 20.10 5.42 -29.50
CA ALA A 107 19.76 6.35 -28.43
C ALA A 107 20.34 5.88 -27.10
N ASN A 108 20.96 6.81 -26.38
CA ASN A 108 21.31 6.69 -24.97
C ASN A 108 20.43 7.67 -24.20
N THR A 109 19.24 7.20 -23.87
CA THR A 109 18.15 8.00 -23.32
C THR A 109 18.28 8.13 -21.81
N TYR A 110 18.16 9.35 -21.30
CA TYR A 110 18.00 9.61 -19.87
C TYR A 110 16.65 10.28 -19.60
N ILE A 111 15.98 9.80 -18.56
CA ILE A 111 14.78 10.43 -18.00
C ILE A 111 14.99 10.60 -16.51
N THR A 112 15.08 11.84 -16.07
CA THR A 112 15.46 12.20 -14.70
C THR A 112 14.40 13.10 -14.08
N LEU A 113 13.93 12.74 -12.89
CA LEU A 113 13.02 13.53 -12.07
C LEU A 113 13.78 14.01 -10.83
N VAL A 114 13.80 15.31 -10.63
CA VAL A 114 14.47 15.96 -9.50
C VAL A 114 13.41 16.44 -8.53
N TRP A 115 13.47 15.91 -7.31
CA TRP A 115 12.57 16.23 -6.22
C TRP A 115 13.31 17.03 -5.15
N ARG A 116 12.57 17.82 -4.37
CA ARG A 116 13.10 18.47 -3.19
C ARG A 116 12.14 18.36 -2.02
N ASP A 117 12.68 18.04 -0.84
CA ASP A 117 11.94 18.20 0.41
C ASP A 117 11.97 19.68 0.82
N PRO A 118 10.84 20.39 0.85
CA PRO A 118 10.84 21.80 1.24
C PRO A 118 11.13 22.02 2.72
N SER A 119 11.14 20.98 3.57
CA SER A 119 11.51 21.12 4.99
C SER A 119 13.01 21.06 5.25
N SER A 120 13.72 20.13 4.58
CA SER A 120 15.17 19.97 4.72
C SER A 120 15.96 20.64 3.59
N ASN A 121 15.28 21.14 2.56
CA ASN A 121 15.86 21.64 1.31
C ASN A 121 16.73 20.61 0.57
N ARG A 122 16.61 19.32 0.93
CA ARG A 122 17.44 18.24 0.40
C ARG A 122 16.91 17.78 -0.96
N PRO A 123 17.73 17.77 -2.01
CA PRO A 123 17.32 17.31 -3.33
C PRO A 123 17.44 15.80 -3.43
N VAL A 124 16.63 15.21 -4.29
CA VAL A 124 16.63 13.78 -4.61
C VAL A 124 16.44 13.63 -6.11
N SER A 125 17.41 13.06 -6.78
CA SER A 125 17.31 12.79 -8.22
C SER A 125 17.03 11.32 -8.47
N MET A 126 15.95 11.01 -9.19
CA MET A 126 15.63 9.66 -9.60
C MET A 126 15.56 9.57 -11.11
N GLY A 127 15.87 8.42 -11.70
CA GLY A 127 15.71 8.27 -13.13
C GLY A 127 16.12 6.92 -13.68
N VAL A 128 16.10 6.86 -15.00
CA VAL A 128 16.46 5.68 -15.78
C VAL A 128 17.39 6.06 -16.93
N ALA A 129 18.31 5.14 -17.24
CA ALA A 129 19.15 5.17 -18.44
C ALA A 129 18.75 3.99 -19.33
N ILE A 130 18.47 4.28 -20.60
CA ILE A 130 17.92 3.31 -21.55
C ILE A 130 18.69 3.41 -22.85
N GLU A 131 19.21 2.27 -23.32
CA GLU A 131 19.79 2.15 -24.65
C GLU A 131 18.76 1.57 -25.62
N ALA A 132 18.70 2.12 -26.81
CA ALA A 132 17.90 1.57 -27.89
C ALA A 132 18.66 1.65 -29.22
N SER A 133 18.46 0.62 -30.06
CA SER A 133 18.97 0.59 -31.43
C SER A 133 17.85 0.25 -32.40
N GLY A 134 17.93 0.84 -33.60
CA GLY A 134 17.11 0.51 -34.75
C GLY A 134 17.26 -0.95 -35.18
N ASP A 135 18.42 -1.54 -34.91
CA ASP A 135 18.81 -2.91 -35.28
C ASP A 135 18.33 -3.97 -34.28
N SER A 136 17.85 -3.57 -33.10
CA SER A 136 17.34 -4.48 -32.06
C SER A 136 15.84 -4.29 -31.90
N GLU A 137 15.10 -5.36 -31.63
CA GLU A 137 13.65 -5.29 -31.36
C GLU A 137 13.32 -4.69 -29.99
N LYS A 138 14.23 -4.86 -29.02
CA LYS A 138 14.02 -4.46 -27.61
C LYS A 138 15.00 -3.35 -27.23
N HIS A 139 14.56 -2.50 -26.31
CA HIS A 139 15.47 -1.58 -25.61
C HIS A 139 16.16 -2.31 -24.46
N ASN A 140 17.29 -1.77 -24.02
CA ASN A 140 18.06 -2.25 -22.89
C ASN A 140 18.02 -1.21 -21.77
N VAL A 141 17.55 -1.58 -20.58
CA VAL A 141 17.57 -0.68 -19.42
C VAL A 141 18.94 -0.79 -18.78
N LEU A 142 19.81 0.17 -19.08
CA LEU A 142 21.19 0.23 -18.60
C LEU A 142 21.26 0.44 -17.08
N GLY A 143 20.33 1.21 -16.52
CA GLY A 143 20.18 1.31 -15.08
C GLY A 143 19.03 2.19 -14.61
N ARG A 144 18.77 2.06 -13.31
CA ARG A 144 17.80 2.84 -12.53
C ARG A 144 18.54 3.41 -11.35
N TYR A 145 18.36 4.68 -11.07
CA TYR A 145 19.11 5.35 -10.01
C TYR A 145 18.22 6.24 -9.15
N LEU A 146 18.50 6.27 -7.85
CA LEU A 146 17.86 7.11 -6.84
C LEU A 146 18.94 7.76 -5.98
N ALA A 147 19.31 8.98 -6.32
CA ALA A 147 20.37 9.75 -5.67
C ALA A 147 19.78 10.69 -4.61
N ASP A 148 19.79 10.25 -3.35
CA ASP A 148 19.47 11.10 -2.21
C ASP A 148 20.58 12.12 -1.97
N GLY A 149 20.21 13.39 -1.76
CA GLY A 149 21.12 14.50 -1.48
C GLY A 149 21.80 15.09 -2.72
N VAL A 150 21.56 14.56 -3.92
CA VAL A 150 22.17 15.03 -5.16
C VAL A 150 21.12 15.58 -6.11
N GLU A 151 21.34 16.82 -6.56
CA GLU A 151 20.58 17.47 -7.62
C GLU A 151 21.30 17.25 -8.96
N LEU A 152 20.69 16.48 -9.85
CA LEU A 152 21.16 16.28 -11.21
C LEU A 152 20.59 17.38 -12.12
N THR A 153 21.47 17.99 -12.90
CA THR A 153 21.11 18.92 -13.97
C THR A 153 21.09 18.20 -15.32
N LEU A 154 20.53 18.84 -16.35
CA LEU A 154 20.59 18.30 -17.70
C LEU A 154 22.04 18.03 -18.17
N GLY A 155 22.99 18.89 -17.79
CA GLY A 155 24.40 18.78 -18.18
C GLY A 155 25.10 17.54 -17.62
N ASP A 156 24.64 17.00 -16.49
CA ASP A 156 25.19 15.77 -15.90
C ASP A 156 24.96 14.54 -16.79
N HIS A 157 23.98 14.61 -17.69
CA HIS A 157 23.61 13.55 -18.63
C HIS A 157 24.27 13.72 -20.00
N MET A 158 25.05 14.79 -20.19
CA MET A 158 25.71 15.12 -21.45
C MET A 158 27.22 14.98 -21.31
N THR A 159 27.87 14.76 -22.44
CA THR A 159 29.30 14.93 -22.62
C THR A 159 29.54 15.77 -23.87
N SER A 160 30.61 16.56 -23.87
CA SER A 160 31.05 17.31 -25.04
C SER A 160 32.38 16.74 -25.48
N ARG A 161 32.45 16.29 -26.73
CA ARG A 161 33.68 15.80 -27.34
C ARG A 161 33.82 16.47 -28.70
N ASP A 162 34.96 17.13 -28.93
CA ASP A 162 35.30 17.79 -30.20
C ASP A 162 34.21 18.80 -30.66
N GLY A 163 33.58 19.50 -29.71
CA GLY A 163 32.50 20.46 -29.98
C GLY A 163 31.13 19.84 -30.25
N GLN A 164 31.04 18.51 -30.34
CA GLN A 164 29.78 17.80 -30.47
C GLN A 164 29.30 17.31 -29.10
N GLU A 165 28.08 17.69 -28.73
CA GLU A 165 27.42 17.20 -27.53
C GLU A 165 26.71 15.88 -27.82
N SER A 166 26.90 14.90 -26.94
CA SER A 166 26.22 13.62 -26.98
C SER A 166 25.80 13.18 -25.58
N PRO A 167 24.80 12.30 -25.44
CA PRO A 167 24.47 11.75 -24.14
C PRO A 167 25.69 11.06 -23.53
N ARG A 168 25.87 11.25 -22.24
CA ARG A 168 26.95 10.63 -21.49
C ARG A 168 26.79 9.11 -21.50
N ASP A 169 27.90 8.41 -21.67
CA ASP A 169 27.94 6.95 -21.51
C ASP A 169 27.53 6.55 -20.09
N TRP A 170 26.76 5.45 -19.97
CA TRP A 170 26.21 5.00 -18.70
C TRP A 170 27.27 4.63 -17.67
N ARG A 171 28.37 4.00 -18.07
CA ARG A 171 29.44 3.62 -17.13
C ARG A 171 30.07 4.87 -16.52
N THR A 172 30.27 5.90 -17.33
CA THR A 172 30.82 7.18 -16.87
C THR A 172 29.83 7.92 -15.96
N PHE A 173 28.57 8.05 -16.38
CA PHE A 173 27.50 8.64 -15.56
C PHE A 173 27.36 7.93 -14.21
N ARG A 174 27.33 6.60 -14.22
CA ARG A 174 27.21 5.76 -13.02
C ARG A 174 28.36 6.01 -12.04
N ALA A 175 29.60 6.05 -12.53
CA ALA A 175 30.77 6.27 -11.70
C ALA A 175 30.79 7.69 -11.08
N ASP A 176 30.44 8.72 -11.86
CA ASP A 176 30.39 10.09 -11.36
C ASP A 176 29.26 10.30 -10.34
N LEU A 177 28.07 9.74 -10.61
CA LEU A 177 26.95 9.83 -9.68
C LEU A 177 27.26 9.11 -8.36
N ALA A 178 27.85 7.92 -8.41
CA ALA A 178 28.28 7.19 -7.22
C ALA A 178 29.25 8.03 -6.38
N ARG A 179 30.25 8.65 -7.02
CA ARG A 179 31.24 9.51 -6.33
C ARG A 179 30.58 10.71 -5.65
N ARG A 180 29.61 11.35 -6.32
CA ARG A 180 28.86 12.48 -5.75
C ARG A 180 27.99 12.05 -4.57
N VAL A 181 27.26 10.95 -4.69
CA VAL A 181 26.43 10.42 -3.60
C VAL A 181 27.29 10.00 -2.41
N GLU A 182 28.43 9.35 -2.65
CA GLU A 182 29.38 8.99 -1.59
C GLU A 182 29.84 10.23 -0.81
N SER A 183 30.18 11.32 -1.50
CA SER A 183 30.61 12.56 -0.86
C SER A 183 29.54 13.26 0.00
N VAL A 184 28.25 12.99 -0.26
CA VAL A 184 27.12 13.64 0.43
C VAL A 184 26.52 12.75 1.52
N CYS A 185 26.42 11.45 1.25
CA CYS A 185 25.65 10.49 2.05
C CYS A 185 26.49 9.35 2.63
N GLY A 186 27.73 9.15 2.16
CA GLY A 186 28.64 8.08 2.61
C GLY A 186 28.20 6.64 2.28
N HIS A 187 27.14 6.47 1.49
CA HIS A 187 26.55 5.17 1.14
C HIS A 187 26.12 5.15 -0.34
N ALA A 188 27.08 5.03 -1.26
CA ALA A 188 26.77 4.94 -2.69
C ALA A 188 26.17 3.58 -3.14
N GLU A 189 26.16 2.56 -2.28
CA GLU A 189 25.77 1.19 -2.66
C GLU A 189 24.26 1.05 -2.98
N ASP A 190 23.41 1.83 -2.30
CA ASP A 190 21.94 1.78 -2.46
C ASP A 190 21.40 2.69 -3.57
N LEU A 191 22.27 3.26 -4.38
CA LEU A 191 21.93 4.23 -5.43
C LEU A 191 21.32 3.58 -6.67
N PHE A 192 21.76 2.38 -7.05
CA PHE A 192 21.42 1.74 -8.33
C PHE A 192 20.58 0.48 -8.14
N PHE A 193 19.62 0.26 -9.03
CA PHE A 193 18.65 -0.83 -8.91
C PHE A 193 18.49 -1.65 -10.19
N ASP A 194 18.73 -2.96 -10.08
CA ASP A 194 18.49 -3.90 -11.18
C ASP A 194 17.01 -4.22 -11.37
N SER A 195 16.23 -4.13 -10.29
CA SER A 195 14.79 -4.40 -10.30
C SER A 195 13.98 -3.11 -10.20
N SER A 196 13.03 -2.96 -11.13
CA SER A 196 12.02 -1.89 -11.07
C SER A 196 11.22 -1.90 -9.76
N GLU A 197 11.00 -3.06 -9.15
CA GLU A 197 10.25 -3.16 -7.91
C GLU A 197 11.06 -2.67 -6.70
N LYS A 198 12.35 -3.02 -6.63
CA LYS A 198 13.26 -2.50 -5.60
C LYS A 198 13.41 -0.98 -5.75
N PHE A 199 13.55 -0.50 -6.98
CA PHE A 199 13.62 0.92 -7.31
C PHE A 199 12.38 1.69 -6.84
N ILE A 200 11.17 1.23 -7.21
CA ILE A 200 9.91 1.88 -6.80
C ILE A 200 9.78 1.84 -5.27
N LYS A 201 10.11 0.72 -4.63
CA LYS A 201 10.06 0.59 -3.16
C LYS A 201 11.00 1.59 -2.47
N ALA A 202 12.23 1.72 -2.96
CA ALA A 202 13.21 2.66 -2.41
C ALA A 202 12.74 4.11 -2.58
N PHE A 203 12.22 4.45 -3.76
CA PHE A 203 11.62 5.76 -4.01
C PHE A 203 10.47 6.06 -3.05
N LEU A 204 9.50 5.14 -2.90
CA LEU A 204 8.37 5.34 -1.99
C LEU A 204 8.81 5.50 -0.52
N LEU A 205 9.79 4.72 -0.08
CA LEU A 205 10.34 4.83 1.27
C LEU A 205 10.94 6.22 1.54
N LEU A 206 11.71 6.71 0.57
CA LEU A 206 12.33 8.01 0.63
C LEU A 206 11.29 9.14 0.61
N MET A 207 10.29 9.04 -0.27
CA MET A 207 9.20 10.02 -0.38
C MET A 207 8.29 10.04 0.85
N SER A 208 8.18 8.93 1.57
CA SER A 208 7.45 8.85 2.85
C SER A 208 8.19 9.45 4.03
N ALA A 209 9.44 9.92 3.85
CA ALA A 209 10.27 10.51 4.90
C ALA A 209 10.33 9.62 6.17
N GLY A 210 10.53 8.32 5.98
CA GLY A 210 10.61 7.33 7.07
C GLY A 210 9.26 6.92 7.68
N LYS A 211 8.13 7.35 7.12
CA LYS A 211 6.80 6.81 7.43
C LYS A 211 6.53 5.55 6.62
N ASP A 212 5.34 4.98 6.80
CA ASP A 212 4.85 3.89 5.96
C ASP A 212 4.92 4.31 4.46
N ALA A 213 5.74 3.59 3.69
CA ALA A 213 5.90 3.77 2.25
C ALA A 213 4.62 3.39 1.47
N GLY A 214 3.68 2.72 2.15
CA GLY A 214 2.49 2.15 1.54
C GLY A 214 2.84 0.97 0.62
N SER A 215 1.79 0.37 0.04
CA SER A 215 1.97 -0.72 -0.92
C SER A 215 2.47 -0.23 -2.28
N VAL A 216 3.58 -0.82 -2.74
CA VAL A 216 4.08 -0.66 -4.13
C VAL A 216 3.00 -1.01 -5.15
N ALA A 217 2.17 -2.04 -4.87
CA ALA A 217 1.09 -2.43 -5.76
C ALA A 217 -0.02 -1.36 -5.81
N LEU A 218 -0.33 -0.75 -4.66
CA LEU A 218 -1.28 0.36 -4.60
C LEU A 218 -0.77 1.55 -5.41
N PHE A 219 0.50 1.93 -5.21
CA PHE A 219 1.12 3.01 -5.97
C PHE A 219 1.06 2.75 -7.48
N LYS A 220 1.46 1.55 -7.93
CA LYS A 220 1.41 1.17 -9.36
C LYS A 220 0.01 1.33 -9.93
N ARG A 221 -1.01 0.92 -9.18
CA ARG A 221 -2.42 0.98 -9.59
C ARG A 221 -2.95 2.42 -9.61
N ALA A 222 -2.82 3.13 -8.49
CA ALA A 222 -3.29 4.51 -8.35
C ALA A 222 -2.60 5.46 -9.33
N PHE A 223 -1.28 5.33 -9.52
CA PHE A 223 -0.53 6.15 -10.47
C PHE A 223 -0.92 5.85 -11.91
N ARG A 224 -1.08 4.56 -12.28
CA ARG A 224 -1.57 4.19 -13.62
C ARG A 224 -2.97 4.77 -13.88
N PHE A 225 -3.87 4.68 -12.91
CA PHE A 225 -5.19 5.28 -13.00
C PHE A 225 -5.11 6.80 -13.21
N ALA A 226 -4.31 7.49 -12.41
CA ALA A 226 -4.11 8.93 -12.50
C ALA A 226 -3.53 9.38 -13.85
N MET A 227 -2.72 8.55 -14.52
CA MET A 227 -2.21 8.85 -15.86
C MET A 227 -3.25 8.60 -16.96
N ARG A 228 -4.18 7.65 -16.76
CA ARG A 228 -5.24 7.35 -17.74
C ARG A 228 -6.40 8.35 -17.65
N LEU A 229 -6.75 8.81 -16.44
CA LEU A 229 -7.91 9.66 -16.15
C LEU A 229 -9.20 9.17 -16.82
N ARG A 230 -9.39 7.85 -16.90
CA ARG A 230 -10.61 7.26 -17.43
C ARG A 230 -11.62 7.10 -16.30
N PHE A 231 -12.76 7.77 -16.42
CA PHE A 231 -13.88 7.70 -15.47
C PHE A 231 -15.04 6.90 -16.08
N ASP A 232 -14.72 5.72 -16.59
CA ASP A 232 -15.67 4.76 -17.18
C ASP A 232 -16.50 4.02 -16.12
N LYS A 233 -16.02 4.00 -14.86
CA LYS A 233 -16.70 3.41 -13.70
C LYS A 233 -17.21 4.49 -12.75
N SER A 234 -18.11 4.09 -11.84
CA SER A 234 -18.56 4.96 -10.76
C SER A 234 -17.38 5.39 -9.87
N VAL A 235 -17.46 6.60 -9.34
CA VAL A 235 -16.44 7.18 -8.45
C VAL A 235 -16.13 6.24 -7.28
N ASP A 236 -17.16 5.62 -6.70
CA ASP A 236 -17.01 4.67 -5.59
C ASP A 236 -16.20 3.43 -5.96
N SER A 237 -16.42 2.86 -7.15
CA SER A 237 -15.64 1.71 -7.62
C SER A 237 -14.21 2.12 -7.90
N ILE A 238 -13.97 3.28 -8.51
CA ILE A 238 -12.62 3.80 -8.75
C ILE A 238 -11.86 3.98 -7.43
N ILE A 239 -12.48 4.62 -6.43
CA ILE A 239 -11.84 4.84 -5.14
C ILE A 239 -11.53 3.49 -4.46
N ARG A 240 -12.50 2.57 -4.43
CA ARG A 240 -12.35 1.27 -3.79
C ARG A 240 -11.31 0.38 -4.47
N ASP A 241 -11.35 0.33 -5.80
CA ASP A 241 -10.64 -0.68 -6.58
C ASP A 241 -9.32 -0.17 -7.14
N GLU A 242 -9.13 1.14 -7.29
CA GLU A 242 -7.89 1.71 -7.85
C GLU A 242 -7.05 2.44 -6.78
N VAL A 243 -7.68 3.12 -5.82
CA VAL A 243 -7.01 4.04 -4.88
C VAL A 243 -6.84 3.48 -3.46
N LEU A 244 -7.76 2.66 -2.97
CA LEU A 244 -7.71 2.13 -1.60
C LEU A 244 -6.98 0.78 -1.52
N GLU A 245 -6.15 0.61 -0.49
CA GLU A 245 -5.60 -0.70 -0.18
C GLU A 245 -6.73 -1.67 0.12
N SER A 246 -6.72 -2.81 -0.58
CA SER A 246 -7.67 -3.88 -0.31
C SER A 246 -7.40 -4.40 1.09
N ARG A 247 -8.31 -4.09 2.01
CA ARG A 247 -8.42 -4.76 3.31
C ARG A 247 -9.58 -5.72 3.20
N PRO A 248 -9.38 -6.92 2.63
CA PRO A 248 -10.45 -7.87 2.54
C PRO A 248 -10.89 -8.23 3.96
N THR A 249 -12.09 -7.78 4.35
CA THR A 249 -12.72 -8.27 5.57
C THR A 249 -12.87 -9.78 5.39
N ASN A 250 -12.25 -10.59 6.24
CA ASN A 250 -12.35 -12.04 6.13
C ASN A 250 -13.77 -12.48 6.53
N ILE A 251 -14.69 -12.44 5.56
CA ILE A 251 -16.11 -12.77 5.74
C ILE A 251 -16.28 -14.20 6.26
N LYS A 252 -15.38 -15.13 5.89
CA LYS A 252 -15.37 -16.50 6.43
C LYS A 252 -15.10 -16.50 7.93
N ALA A 253 -14.03 -15.85 8.38
CA ALA A 253 -13.70 -15.76 9.80
C ALA A 253 -14.82 -15.06 10.60
N PHE A 254 -15.44 -14.01 10.03
CA PHE A 254 -16.56 -13.34 10.68
C PHE A 254 -17.82 -14.22 10.77
N ARG A 255 -18.12 -15.01 9.73
CA ARG A 255 -19.22 -15.99 9.74
C ARG A 255 -18.95 -17.11 10.75
N GLU A 256 -17.74 -17.65 10.79
CA GLU A 256 -17.33 -18.68 11.75
C GLU A 256 -17.43 -18.19 13.19
N LEU A 257 -17.00 -16.95 13.45
CA LEU A 257 -17.12 -16.32 14.76
C LEU A 257 -18.59 -16.12 15.16
N THR A 258 -19.43 -15.64 14.24
CA THR A 258 -20.87 -15.46 14.47
C THR A 258 -21.55 -16.80 14.76
N GLU A 259 -21.19 -17.85 14.04
CA GLU A 259 -21.72 -19.20 14.25
C GLU A 259 -21.28 -19.79 15.59
N THR A 260 -20.04 -19.52 16.00
CA THR A 260 -19.53 -19.88 17.33
C THR A 260 -20.32 -19.19 18.44
N PHE A 261 -20.61 -17.89 18.30
CA PHE A 261 -21.45 -17.17 19.26
C PHE A 261 -22.87 -17.71 19.34
N ARG A 262 -23.48 -18.12 18.21
CA ARG A 262 -24.79 -18.79 18.21
C ARG A 262 -24.75 -20.11 18.97
N ARG A 263 -23.73 -20.94 18.73
CA ARG A 263 -23.56 -22.21 19.45
C ARG A 263 -23.35 -22.01 20.95
N LEU A 264 -22.53 -21.03 21.34
CA LEU A 264 -22.32 -20.69 22.74
C LEU A 264 -23.63 -20.25 23.41
N ARG A 265 -24.43 -19.43 22.73
CA ARG A 265 -25.75 -19.02 23.25
C ARG A 265 -26.67 -20.22 23.52
N VAL A 266 -26.76 -21.16 22.57
CA VAL A 266 -27.57 -22.38 22.74
C VAL A 266 -27.04 -23.24 23.89
N MET A 267 -25.72 -23.37 24.04
CA MET A 267 -25.13 -24.09 25.19
C MET A 267 -25.43 -23.40 26.52
N VAL A 268 -25.35 -22.07 26.59
CA VAL A 268 -25.69 -21.33 27.82
C VAL A 268 -27.16 -21.55 28.18
N GLU A 269 -28.07 -21.45 27.20
CA GLU A 269 -29.50 -21.72 27.41
C GLU A 269 -29.76 -23.16 27.90
N ASP A 270 -29.02 -24.15 27.38
CA ASP A 270 -29.11 -25.55 27.84
C ASP A 270 -28.57 -25.75 29.26
N VAL A 271 -27.41 -25.16 29.57
CA VAL A 271 -26.81 -25.23 30.91
C VAL A 271 -27.72 -24.56 31.94
N GLU A 272 -28.26 -23.38 31.63
CA GLU A 272 -29.21 -22.71 32.51
C GLU A 272 -30.47 -23.55 32.76
N ARG A 273 -30.97 -24.25 31.73
CA ARG A 273 -32.10 -25.18 31.88
C ARG A 273 -31.74 -26.31 32.83
N ARG A 274 -30.58 -26.96 32.65
CA ARG A 274 -30.12 -28.05 33.53
C ARG A 274 -29.92 -27.60 34.97
N ILE A 275 -29.42 -26.38 35.18
CA ILE A 275 -29.29 -25.80 36.53
C ILE A 275 -30.66 -25.63 37.18
N ARG A 276 -31.66 -25.13 36.44
CA ARG A 276 -33.03 -25.01 36.94
C ARG A 276 -33.64 -26.36 37.30
N GLU A 277 -33.50 -27.35 36.42
CA GLU A 277 -33.99 -28.72 36.66
C GLU A 277 -33.30 -29.35 37.88
N GLY A 278 -31.98 -29.19 38.01
CA GLY A 278 -31.21 -29.66 39.16
C GLY A 278 -31.65 -29.02 40.48
N ALA A 279 -31.95 -27.71 40.47
CA ALA A 279 -32.44 -27.01 41.66
C ALA A 279 -33.82 -27.51 42.12
N GLU A 280 -34.71 -27.89 41.19
CA GLU A 280 -35.99 -28.51 41.56
C GLU A 280 -35.80 -29.91 42.15
N ILE A 281 -34.87 -30.70 41.60
CA ILE A 281 -34.53 -32.01 42.16
C ILE A 281 -33.95 -31.86 43.57
N GLU A 282 -33.06 -30.89 43.79
CA GLU A 282 -32.50 -30.61 45.12
C GLU A 282 -33.58 -30.27 46.16
N LYS A 283 -34.59 -29.46 45.78
CA LYS A 283 -35.75 -29.18 46.66
C LYS A 283 -36.50 -30.46 47.03
N LEU A 284 -36.77 -31.34 46.06
CA LEU A 284 -37.46 -32.61 46.31
C LEU A 284 -36.67 -33.51 47.26
N PHE A 285 -35.34 -33.57 47.13
CA PHE A 285 -34.48 -34.33 48.06
C PHE A 285 -34.49 -33.74 49.47
N ILE A 286 -34.47 -32.39 49.60
CA ILE A 286 -34.57 -31.74 50.90
C ILE A 286 -35.92 -32.03 51.58
N GLU A 287 -37.02 -32.05 50.82
CA GLU A 287 -38.34 -32.42 51.35
C GLU A 287 -38.41 -33.89 51.75
N ALA A 288 -37.83 -34.79 50.94
CA ALA A 288 -37.76 -36.22 51.26
C ALA A 288 -36.96 -36.48 52.56
N ASP A 289 -35.79 -35.85 52.71
CA ASP A 289 -34.97 -35.97 53.94
C ASP A 289 -35.73 -35.45 55.18
N LYS A 290 -36.48 -34.35 55.06
CA LYS A 290 -37.33 -33.86 56.17
C LYS A 290 -38.42 -34.86 56.55
N LEU A 291 -39.05 -35.52 55.57
CA LEU A 291 -40.06 -36.53 55.81
C LEU A 291 -39.47 -37.79 56.43
N GLU A 292 -38.29 -38.22 55.96
CA GLU A 292 -37.56 -39.38 56.51
C GLU A 292 -37.15 -39.14 57.96
N ARG A 293 -36.58 -37.98 58.29
CA ARG A 293 -36.25 -37.61 59.67
C ARG A 293 -37.48 -37.58 60.58
N ARG A 294 -38.62 -37.08 60.06
CA ARG A 294 -39.89 -37.11 60.79
C ARG A 294 -40.35 -38.55 61.04
N ALA A 295 -40.34 -39.40 60.02
CA ALA A 295 -40.73 -40.80 60.15
C ALA A 295 -39.87 -41.54 61.19
N GLY A 296 -38.55 -41.33 61.18
CA GLY A 296 -37.65 -41.86 62.21
C GLY A 296 -37.99 -41.35 63.61
N ALA A 297 -38.29 -40.06 63.77
CA ALA A 297 -38.71 -39.49 65.05
C ALA A 297 -40.04 -40.10 65.56
N TRP A 298 -41.02 -40.33 64.68
CA TRP A 298 -42.27 -41.00 65.05
C TRP A 298 -42.05 -42.46 65.48
N GLN A 299 -41.13 -43.18 64.85
CA GLN A 299 -40.78 -44.55 65.24
C GLN A 299 -40.15 -44.61 66.64
N VAL A 300 -39.25 -43.67 66.94
CA VAL A 300 -38.63 -43.57 68.28
C VAL A 300 -39.70 -43.26 69.33
N LEU A 301 -40.56 -42.27 69.09
CA LEU A 301 -41.64 -41.92 70.01
C LEU A 301 -42.62 -43.09 70.23
N ALA A 302 -42.95 -43.83 69.17
CA ALA A 302 -43.79 -45.02 69.28
C ALA A 302 -43.13 -46.11 70.13
N ALA A 303 -41.82 -46.32 69.98
CA ALA A 303 -41.07 -47.28 70.80
C ALA A 303 -41.05 -46.87 72.28
N ASP A 304 -40.89 -45.57 72.58
CA ASP A 304 -40.92 -45.04 73.95
C ASP A 304 -42.30 -45.24 74.60
N VAL A 305 -43.39 -44.91 73.89
CA VAL A 305 -44.76 -45.12 74.37
C VAL A 305 -45.07 -46.60 74.61
N HIS A 306 -44.61 -47.48 73.72
CA HIS A 306 -44.74 -48.93 73.92
C HIS A 306 -43.94 -49.41 75.14
N GLY A 307 -42.76 -48.82 75.39
CA GLY A 307 -41.95 -49.10 76.58
C GLY A 307 -42.63 -48.66 77.88
N GLU A 308 -43.21 -47.46 77.90
CA GLU A 308 -43.96 -46.95 79.06
C GLU A 308 -45.20 -47.81 79.36
N HIS A 309 -45.99 -48.17 78.33
CA HIS A 309 -47.13 -49.07 78.50
C HIS A 309 -46.73 -50.44 79.05
N ALA A 310 -45.62 -51.01 78.59
CA ALA A 310 -45.12 -52.29 79.11
C ALA A 310 -44.65 -52.18 80.57
N MET A 311 -44.07 -51.04 80.98
CA MET A 311 -43.72 -50.77 82.38
C MET A 311 -44.98 -50.60 83.26
N ASP A 312 -46.01 -49.92 82.76
CA ASP A 312 -47.27 -49.75 83.48
C ASP A 312 -48.02 -51.07 83.66
N GLU A 313 -48.03 -51.93 82.63
CA GLU A 313 -48.61 -53.29 82.73
C GLU A 313 -47.82 -54.18 83.71
N ALA A 314 -46.49 -54.10 83.70
CA ALA A 314 -45.65 -54.83 84.66
C ALA A 314 -45.87 -54.38 86.10
N ASN A 315 -46.05 -53.07 86.33
CA ASN A 315 -46.37 -52.51 87.65
C ASN A 315 -47.78 -52.89 88.11
N ALA A 316 -48.76 -52.94 87.21
CA ALA A 316 -50.12 -53.37 87.54
C ALA A 316 -50.23 -54.87 87.86
N ALA A 317 -49.32 -55.70 87.34
CA ALA A 317 -49.28 -57.14 87.63
C ALA A 317 -48.55 -57.49 88.95
N GLN A 318 -47.88 -56.54 89.61
CA GLN A 318 -47.14 -56.74 90.85
C GLN A 318 -47.82 -56.15 92.11
N GLY A 319 -48.98 -55.49 91.96
CA GLY A 319 -49.83 -55.00 93.05
C GLY A 319 -51.06 -55.86 93.27
#